data_AF-A0A521Y7Y1-F1
#
_entry.id   AF-A0A521Y7Y1-F1
#
_cell.length_a   1.000
_cell.length_b   1.000
_cell.length_c   1.000
_cell.angle_alpha   90.00
_cell.angle_beta   90.00
_cell.angle_gamma   90.00
#
_symmetry.space_group_name_H-M   'P 1'
#
loop_
_entity.id
_entity.type
_entity.pdbx_description
1 polymer ?
#
loop_
_entity_poly.entity_id
_entity_poly.type
_entity_poly.pdbx_seq_one_letter_code
_entity_poly.pdbx_strand_id
1 'polypeptide(L)'
;MLYGVFCRLGRPAGEYPTLLGAVQAVSVVSWAFPEACWVVESQHTAEAVRDAFQSAIEPGDLALVFPMQVGPARWTSLKNWRFGRQFLQSALAREQSPASR
;
A
#
# COMPACT_ATOMS: atom_id res chain seq x y z
N MET A 1 -4.13 1.08 -12.41
CA MET A 1 -3.15 -0.03 -12.48
C MET A 1 -2.45 -0.12 -11.13
N LEU A 2 -2.12 -1.32 -10.67
CA LEU A 2 -1.40 -1.51 -9.41
C LEU A 2 0.09 -1.64 -9.69
N TYR A 3 0.91 -0.98 -8.87
CA TYR A 3 2.37 -0.99 -8.96
C TYR A 3 2.98 -1.37 -7.62
N GLY A 4 4.04 -2.17 -7.67
CA GLY A 4 4.96 -2.35 -6.56
C GLY A 4 6.07 -1.30 -6.69
N VAL A 5 6.37 -0.61 -5.60
CA VAL A 5 7.45 0.38 -5.51
C VAL A 5 8.38 -0.01 -4.37
N PHE A 6 9.67 -0.17 -4.68
CA PHE A 6 10.70 -0.52 -3.72
C PHE A 6 11.83 0.48 -3.83
N CYS A 7 12.18 1.12 -2.72
CA CYS A 7 13.28 2.07 -2.68
C CYS A 7 14.44 1.52 -1.84
N ARG A 8 15.66 1.59 -2.39
CA ARG A 8 16.89 1.45 -1.61
C ARG A 8 17.36 2.85 -1.24
N LEU A 9 17.14 3.23 0.01
CA LEU A 9 17.47 4.54 0.54
C LEU A 9 18.75 4.51 1.38
N GLY A 10 19.52 5.59 1.36
CA GLY A 10 20.70 5.78 2.21
C GLY A 10 20.38 6.09 3.67
N ARG A 11 19.14 6.51 3.95
CA ARG A 11 18.62 6.84 5.28
C ARG A 11 17.14 6.44 5.42
N PRO A 12 16.56 6.43 6.64
CA PRO A 12 15.16 6.04 6.83
C PRO A 12 14.19 6.86 5.98
N ALA A 13 13.17 6.21 5.41
CA ALA A 13 12.20 6.85 4.51
C ALA A 13 11.48 8.07 5.13
N GLY A 14 11.28 8.08 6.45
CA GLY A 14 10.67 9.19 7.17
C GLY A 14 11.52 10.47 7.19
N GLU A 15 12.80 10.38 6.84
CA GLU A 15 13.69 11.54 6.78
C GLU A 15 13.73 12.22 5.39
N TYR A 16 13.01 11.67 4.40
CA TYR A 16 12.88 12.26 3.07
C TYR A 16 11.65 13.17 3.02
N PRO A 17 11.83 14.50 3.03
CA PRO A 17 10.73 15.44 3.21
C PRO A 17 9.71 15.42 2.06
N THR A 18 10.12 15.06 0.85
CA THR A 18 9.29 15.10 -0.36
C THR A 18 8.77 13.73 -0.80
N LEU A 19 9.27 12.63 -0.21
CA LEU A 19 8.97 11.27 -0.66
C LEU A 19 7.49 10.91 -0.50
N LEU A 20 6.88 11.29 0.62
CA LEU A 20 5.44 11.09 0.82
C LEU A 20 4.61 11.91 -0.18
N GLY A 21 5.05 13.13 -0.51
CA GLY A 21 4.41 13.96 -1.51
C GLY A 21 4.47 13.35 -2.91
N ALA A 22 5.62 12.75 -3.27
CA ALA A 22 5.77 12.03 -4.53
C ALA A 22 4.84 10.81 -4.62
N VAL A 23 4.72 10.03 -3.54
CA VAL A 23 3.75 8.92 -3.46
C VAL A 23 2.34 9.44 -3.73
N GLN A 24 1.92 10.49 -3.03
CA GLN A 24 0.57 11.07 -3.16
C GLN A 24 0.30 11.66 -4.55
N ALA A 25 1.31 12.24 -5.21
CA ALA A 25 1.16 12.84 -6.53
C ALA A 25 0.84 11.81 -7.63
N VAL A 26 1.27 10.56 -7.45
CA VAL A 26 1.06 9.50 -8.45
C VAL A 26 0.13 8.40 -7.97
N SER A 27 -0.32 8.41 -6.72
CA SER A 27 -1.22 7.39 -6.17
C SER A 27 -2.68 7.86 -6.12
N VAL A 28 -3.59 7.01 -6.61
CA VAL A 28 -5.01 7.03 -6.22
C VAL A 28 -5.18 6.44 -4.81
N VAL A 29 -4.45 5.35 -4.52
CA VAL A 29 -4.34 4.73 -3.20
C VAL A 29 -2.90 4.23 -3.01
N SER A 30 -2.35 4.35 -1.81
CA SER A 30 -1.05 3.77 -1.46
C SER A 30 -1.13 2.97 -0.15
N TRP A 31 -0.43 1.83 -0.14
CA TRP A 31 -0.24 1.00 1.05
C TRP A 31 1.25 0.92 1.34
N ALA A 32 1.68 1.54 2.45
CA ALA A 32 3.06 1.44 2.90
C ALA A 32 3.30 0.07 3.55
N PHE A 33 4.37 -0.59 3.12
CA PHE A 33 4.98 -1.72 3.80
C PHE A 33 6.15 -1.19 4.65
N PRO A 34 6.73 -2.01 5.56
CA PRO A 34 7.91 -1.59 6.32
C PRO A 34 9.01 -1.10 5.38
N GLU A 35 9.64 0.01 5.76
CA GLU A 35 10.82 0.62 5.14
C GLU A 35 10.77 0.78 3.61
N ALA A 36 10.36 1.96 3.16
CA ALA A 36 10.55 2.45 1.79
C ALA A 36 9.93 1.58 0.68
N CYS A 37 8.87 0.84 1.01
CA CYS A 37 8.14 -0.02 0.09
C CYS A 37 6.67 0.36 0.05
N TRP A 38 6.08 0.43 -1.15
CA TRP A 38 4.67 0.75 -1.35
C TRP A 38 4.03 -0.16 -2.39
N VAL A 39 2.75 -0.42 -2.19
CA VAL A 39 1.86 -0.77 -3.29
C VAL A 39 1.08 0.49 -3.65
N VAL A 40 1.06 0.86 -4.93
CA VAL A 40 0.47 2.10 -5.44
C VAL A 40 -0.55 1.77 -6.52
N GLU A 41 -1.81 2.13 -6.30
CA GLU A 41 -2.80 2.20 -7.37
C GLU A 41 -2.65 3.54 -8.08
N SER A 42 -2.44 3.54 -9.40
CA SER A 42 -2.22 4.76 -10.19
C SER A 42 -2.91 4.71 -11.55
N GLN A 43 -3.22 5.89 -12.09
CA GLN A 43 -3.62 6.08 -13.50
C GLN A 43 -2.42 6.40 -14.40
N HIS A 44 -1.24 6.65 -13.82
CA HIS A 44 0.00 6.92 -14.53
C HIS A 44 0.69 5.63 -14.99
N THR A 45 1.65 5.76 -15.91
CA THR A 45 2.49 4.63 -16.34
C THR A 45 3.55 4.28 -15.28
N ALA A 46 4.18 3.11 -15.40
CA ALA A 46 5.24 2.70 -14.50
C ALA A 46 6.43 3.67 -14.50
N GLU A 47 6.77 4.21 -15.67
CA GLU A 47 7.85 5.19 -15.87
C GLU A 47 7.52 6.51 -15.18
N ALA A 48 6.29 7.00 -15.32
CA ALA A 48 5.87 8.24 -14.67
C ALA A 48 5.84 8.10 -13.13
N VAL A 49 5.41 6.94 -12.62
CA VAL A 49 5.50 6.63 -11.18
C VAL A 49 6.96 6.59 -10.73
N ARG A 50 7.85 5.91 -11.48
CA ARG A 50 9.29 5.88 -11.19
C ARG A 50 9.88 7.29 -11.13
N ASP A 51 9.59 8.12 -12.13
CA ASP A 51 10.19 9.45 -12.26
C ASP A 51 9.77 10.37 -11.10
N ALA A 52 8.52 10.26 -10.64
CA ALA A 52 8.06 10.96 -9.45
C ALA A 52 8.85 10.55 -8.20
N PHE A 53 9.05 9.25 -7.96
CA PHE A 53 9.86 8.76 -6.83
C PHE A 53 11.33 9.17 -6.99
N GLN A 54 11.89 9.08 -8.19
CA GLN A 54 13.27 9.48 -8.48
C GLN A 54 13.51 10.96 -8.16
N SER A 55 12.52 11.83 -8.43
CA SER A 55 12.61 13.26 -8.11
C SER A 55 12.60 13.57 -6.60
N ALA A 56 12.25 12.59 -5.75
CA ALA A 56 12.06 12.77 -4.32
C ALA A 56 13.08 12.00 -3.46
N ILE A 57 14.05 11.33 -4.08
CA ILE A 57 15.15 10.61 -3.42
C ILE A 57 16.51 11.27 -3.73
N GLU A 58 17.56 10.87 -3.02
CA GLU A 58 18.88 11.50 -3.12
C GLU A 58 19.78 10.86 -4.20
N PRO A 59 20.82 11.58 -4.66
CA PRO A 59 21.84 11.01 -5.54
C PRO A 59 22.52 9.80 -4.89
N GLY A 60 22.19 8.59 -5.37
CA GLY A 60 22.72 7.32 -4.85
C GLY A 60 21.65 6.35 -4.35
N ASP A 61 20.43 6.84 -4.16
CA ASP A 61 19.25 6.01 -3.88
C ASP A 61 18.75 5.34 -5.17
N LEU A 62 17.95 4.29 -5.02
CA LEU A 62 17.32 3.59 -6.14
C LEU A 62 15.83 3.45 -5.90
N ALA A 63 15.03 3.61 -6.97
CA ALA A 63 13.61 3.28 -6.97
C ALA A 63 13.32 2.24 -8.06
N LEU A 64 12.76 1.11 -7.66
CA LEU A 64 12.26 0.07 -8.55
C LEU A 64 10.74 0.17 -8.58
N VAL A 65 10.17 0.31 -9.78
CA VAL A 65 8.72 0.31 -10.01
C VAL A 65 8.37 -0.78 -11.00
N PHE A 66 7.40 -1.62 -10.66
CA PHE A 66 6.93 -2.68 -11.55
C PHE A 66 5.41 -2.82 -11.52
N PRO A 67 4.77 -3.06 -12.68
CA PRO A 67 3.35 -3.33 -12.73
C PRO A 67 3.03 -4.65 -12.02
N MET A 68 2.02 -4.64 -11.18
CA MET A 68 1.51 -5.83 -10.50
C MET A 68 0.27 -6.32 -11.24
N GLN A 69 0.37 -7.51 -11.82
CA GLN A 69 -0.81 -8.23 -12.27
C GLN A 69 -1.50 -8.89 -11.07
N VAL A 70 -2.61 -8.32 -10.64
CA VAL A 70 -3.41 -8.90 -9.57
C VAL A 70 -4.23 -10.04 -10.16
N GLY A 71 -3.83 -11.27 -9.88
CA GLY A 71 -4.55 -12.47 -10.27
C GLY A 71 -5.96 -12.58 -9.63
N PRO A 72 -6.68 -13.69 -9.87
CA PRO A 72 -8.09 -13.84 -9.45
C PRO A 72 -8.35 -13.75 -7.93
N ALA A 73 -7.32 -13.81 -7.09
CA ALA A 73 -7.38 -13.49 -5.66
C ALA A 73 -7.22 -11.97 -5.40
N ARG A 74 -8.09 -11.18 -6.04
CA ARG A 74 -8.14 -9.72 -5.92
C ARG A 74 -8.41 -9.27 -4.49
N TRP A 75 -7.89 -8.09 -4.13
CA TRP A 75 -8.27 -7.33 -2.95
C TRP A 75 -9.80 -7.22 -2.94
N THR A 76 -10.44 -7.92 -2.00
CA THR A 76 -11.89 -7.92 -1.90
C THR A 76 -12.28 -6.71 -1.05
N SER A 77 -13.00 -5.77 -1.66
CA SER A 77 -13.73 -4.75 -0.91
C SER A 77 -14.55 -5.43 0.18
N LEU A 78 -14.47 -4.91 1.42
CA LEU A 78 -15.30 -5.34 2.55
C LEU A 78 -16.80 -5.23 2.27
N LYS A 79 -17.20 -4.56 1.18
CA LYS A 79 -18.60 -4.48 0.73
C LYS A 79 -19.10 -5.78 0.08
N ASN A 80 -18.22 -6.66 -0.39
CA ASN A 80 -18.59 -7.95 -1.03
C ASN A 80 -18.52 -9.16 -0.07
N TRP A 81 -18.53 -8.90 1.24
CA TRP A 81 -18.09 -9.84 2.27
C TRP A 81 -19.21 -10.77 2.76
N ARG A 82 -19.58 -11.76 1.95
CA ARG A 82 -20.54 -12.82 2.35
C ARG A 82 -20.03 -13.60 3.58
N PHE A 83 -18.71 -13.72 3.75
CA PHE A 83 -18.05 -14.43 4.86
C PHE A 83 -17.64 -13.54 6.05
N GLY A 84 -17.42 -12.24 5.83
CA GLY A 84 -17.00 -11.32 6.90
C GLY A 84 -18.11 -10.97 7.89
N ARG A 85 -19.38 -10.99 7.45
CA ARG A 85 -20.53 -10.78 8.37
C ARG A 85 -20.61 -11.83 9.46
N GLN A 86 -20.42 -13.11 9.14
CA GLN A 86 -20.45 -14.18 10.14
C GLN A 86 -19.26 -14.10 11.10
N PHE A 87 -18.08 -13.72 10.60
CA PHE A 87 -16.91 -13.48 11.46
C PHE A 87 -17.12 -12.29 12.40
N LEU A 88 -17.60 -11.15 11.90
CA LEU A 88 -17.92 -9.98 12.74
C LEU A 88 -19.04 -10.26 13.73
N GLN A 89 -20.10 -10.96 13.31
CA GLN A 89 -21.19 -11.36 14.22
C GLN A 89 -20.72 -12.32 15.30
N SER A 90 -19.85 -13.28 14.98
CA SER A 90 -19.28 -14.20 15.98
C SER A 90 -18.26 -13.52 16.90
N ALA A 91 -17.47 -12.57 16.40
CA ALA A 91 -16.58 -11.76 17.23
C ALA A 91 -17.36 -10.85 18.19
N LEU A 92 -18.38 -10.14 17.69
CA LEU A 92 -19.27 -9.30 18.52
C LEU A 92 -20.08 -10.13 19.52
N ALA A 93 -20.56 -11.31 19.14
CA ALA A 93 -21.26 -12.22 20.05
C ALA A 93 -20.35 -12.76 21.16
N ARG A 94 -19.05 -12.96 20.89
CA ARG A 94 -18.06 -13.33 21.90
C ARG A 94 -17.75 -12.20 22.87
N GLU A 95 -17.70 -10.96 22.40
CA GLU A 95 -17.53 -9.79 23.28
C GLU A 95 -18.77 -9.49 24.13
N GLN A 96 -19.97 -9.78 23.59
CA GLN A 96 -21.25 -9.57 24.28
C GLN A 96 -21.68 -10.73 25.18
N SER A 97 -21.03 -11.89 25.07
CA SER A 97 -21.24 -13.00 26.00
C SER A 97 -20.28 -12.83 27.17
N PRO A 98 -20.73 -12.34 28.35
CA PRO A 98 -19.87 -12.36 29.51
C PRO A 98 -19.50 -13.81 29.77
N ALA A 99 -18.21 -14.08 29.92
CA ALA A 99 -17.72 -15.41 30.27
C ALA A 99 -18.50 -15.89 31.50
N SER A 100 -19.42 -16.83 31.30
CA SER A 100 -20.10 -17.54 32.37
C SER A 100 -19.03 -18.34 33.10
N ARG A 101 -18.61 -17.82 34.26
CA ARG A 101 -17.90 -18.59 35.28
C ARG A 101 -18.80 -19.71 35.81
#